data_AF-A0A4Q2KA91-F1
#
_entry.id   AF-A0A4Q2KA91-F1
#
_cell.length_a   1.000
_cell.length_b   1.000
_cell.length_c   1.000
_cell.angle_alpha   90.00
_cell.angle_beta   90.00
_cell.angle_gamma   90.00
#
_symmetry.space_group_name_H-M   'P 1'
#
loop_
_entity.id
_entity.type
_entity.pdbx_description
1 polymer ?
#
loop_
_entity_poly.entity_id
_entity_poly.type
_entity_poly.pdbx_seq_one_letter_code
_entity_poly.pdbx_strand_id
1 'polypeptide(L)'
;MIYKNYNKETETTLNREQLIADEVLRLTRKYGKSFLDCENLIELTGLGRDNVRALMHSKAFPVTKVGNRQVVSILAFVAWQVGSLSEVV
;
A
#
# COMPACT_ATOMS: atom_id res chain seq x y z
N MET A 1 24.17 34.25 10.82
CA MET A 1 24.43 32.94 10.19
C MET A 1 23.81 31.88 11.09
N ILE A 2 22.62 31.36 10.74
CA ILE A 2 21.95 30.32 11.53
C ILE A 2 22.25 28.99 10.83
N TYR A 3 23.11 28.17 11.44
CA TYR A 3 23.32 26.81 10.99
C TYR A 3 22.02 26.03 11.24
N LYS A 4 21.33 25.66 10.17
CA LYS A 4 20.23 24.70 10.25
C LYS A 4 20.83 23.37 10.72
N ASN A 5 20.48 22.96 11.94
CA ASN A 5 20.68 21.59 12.39
C ASN A 5 19.94 20.67 11.41
N TYR A 6 20.69 20.01 10.52
CA TYR A 6 20.18 18.96 9.66
C TYR A 6 19.85 17.77 10.55
N ASN A 7 18.55 17.58 10.81
CA ASN A 7 18.06 16.49 11.63
C ASN A 7 17.92 15.23 10.77
N LYS A 8 18.84 14.27 10.95
CA LYS A 8 18.94 13.01 10.19
C LYS A 8 17.63 12.19 10.17
N GLU A 9 16.76 12.39 11.16
CA GLU A 9 15.44 11.75 11.26
C GLU A 9 14.43 12.23 10.22
N THR A 10 14.60 13.44 9.67
CA THR A 10 13.71 13.99 8.63
C THR A 10 14.01 13.44 7.24
N GLU A 11 15.22 12.97 6.95
CA GLU A 11 15.57 12.41 5.63
C GLU A 11 14.92 11.04 5.39
N THR A 12 14.76 10.21 6.42
CA THR A 12 14.19 8.86 6.29
C THR A 12 12.66 8.88 6.16
N THR A 13 11.98 9.80 6.84
CA THR A 13 10.52 9.97 6.76
C THR A 13 10.08 10.58 5.43
N LEU A 14 10.80 11.59 4.92
CA LEU A 14 10.56 12.18 3.61
C LEU A 14 10.67 11.14 2.46
N ASN A 15 11.57 10.17 2.60
CA ASN A 15 11.72 9.10 1.60
C ASN A 15 10.52 8.13 1.60
N ARG A 16 10.02 7.76 2.78
CA ARG A 16 8.90 6.80 2.90
C ARG A 16 7.59 7.37 2.34
N GLU A 17 7.26 8.62 2.68
CA GLU A 17 6.04 9.26 2.19
C GLU A 17 6.07 9.45 0.67
N GLN A 18 7.21 9.87 0.13
CA GLN A 18 7.39 10.00 -1.32
C GLN A 18 7.28 8.65 -2.02
N LEU A 19 7.90 7.60 -1.48
CA LEU A 19 7.80 6.24 -2.03
C LEU A 19 6.35 5.72 -2.03
N ILE A 20 5.60 5.98 -0.95
CA ILE A 20 4.18 5.64 -0.89
C ILE A 20 3.41 6.44 -1.95
N ALA A 21 3.64 7.75 -2.07
CA ALA A 21 2.95 8.61 -3.03
C ALA A 21 3.22 8.19 -4.48
N ASP A 22 4.48 7.90 -4.82
CA ASP A 22 4.90 7.48 -6.15
C ASP A 22 4.30 6.13 -6.53
N GLU A 23 4.27 5.18 -5.59
CA GLU A 23 3.69 3.87 -5.82
C GLU A 23 2.15 3.94 -5.95
N VAL A 24 1.50 4.75 -5.12
CA VAL A 24 0.06 5.02 -5.25
C VAL A 24 -0.25 5.62 -6.62
N LEU A 25 0.57 6.57 -7.09
CA LEU A 25 0.41 7.19 -8.41
C LEU A 25 0.60 6.17 -9.53
N ARG A 26 1.63 5.32 -9.44
CA ARG A 26 1.89 4.25 -10.41
C ARG A 26 0.72 3.27 -10.51
N LEU A 27 0.21 2.78 -9.38
CA LEU A 27 -0.92 1.84 -9.35
C LEU A 27 -2.23 2.48 -9.80
N THR A 28 -2.48 3.74 -9.40
CA THR A 28 -3.66 4.49 -9.84
C THR A 28 -3.65 4.67 -11.36
N ARG A 29 -2.49 4.97 -11.96
CA ARG A 29 -2.33 5.05 -13.42
C ARG A 29 -2.50 3.71 -14.11
N LYS A 30 -1.95 2.62 -13.55
CA LYS A 30 -2.06 1.27 -14.11
C LYS A 30 -3.52 0.79 -14.19
N TYR A 31 -4.26 0.98 -13.10
CA TYR A 31 -5.61 0.42 -12.98
C TYR A 31 -6.74 1.40 -13.29
N GLY A 32 -6.46 2.71 -13.37
CA GLY A 32 -7.45 3.76 -13.64
C GLY A 32 -8.50 3.92 -12.53
N LYS A 33 -8.19 3.51 -11.30
CA LYS A 33 -9.14 3.49 -10.16
C LYS A 33 -8.41 3.64 -8.84
N SER A 34 -9.15 4.03 -7.79
CA SER A 34 -8.61 4.24 -6.44
C SER A 34 -8.72 3.02 -5.53
N PHE A 35 -9.47 1.99 -5.95
CA PHE A 35 -9.73 0.77 -5.18
C PHE A 35 -9.39 -0.48 -5.99
N LEU A 36 -8.75 -1.44 -5.34
CA LEU A 36 -8.38 -2.75 -5.86
C LEU A 36 -9.37 -3.80 -5.37
N ASP A 37 -9.87 -4.60 -6.30
CA ASP A 37 -10.65 -5.80 -6.02
C ASP A 37 -9.76 -7.05 -6.02
N CYS A 38 -10.36 -8.22 -5.77
CA CYS A 38 -9.65 -9.49 -5.72
C CYS A 38 -8.87 -9.78 -7.02
N GLU A 39 -9.44 -9.49 -8.18
CA GLU A 39 -8.80 -9.77 -9.46
C GLU A 39 -7.59 -8.86 -9.71
N ASN A 40 -7.67 -7.60 -9.27
CA ASN A 40 -6.50 -6.70 -9.38
C ASN A 40 -5.39 -7.13 -8.44
N LEU A 41 -5.73 -7.62 -7.24
CA LEU A 41 -4.74 -8.14 -6.31
C LEU A 41 -4.08 -9.42 -6.83
N ILE A 42 -4.83 -10.29 -7.51
CA ILE A 42 -4.27 -11.46 -8.22
C ILE A 42 -3.27 -11.00 -9.28
N GLU A 43 -3.66 -10.07 -10.15
CA GLU A 43 -2.78 -9.54 -11.20
C GLU A 43 -1.54 -8.83 -10.63
N LEU A 44 -1.71 -8.08 -9.54
CA LEU A 44 -0.66 -7.27 -8.93
C LEU A 44 0.36 -8.12 -8.16
N THR A 45 -0.10 -9.14 -7.43
CA THR A 45 0.73 -9.96 -6.55
C THR A 45 1.22 -11.25 -7.20
N GLY A 46 0.60 -11.69 -8.30
CA GLY A 46 0.85 -12.99 -8.92
C GLY A 46 0.35 -14.18 -8.08
N LEU A 47 -0.33 -13.93 -6.96
CA LEU A 47 -0.86 -14.98 -6.09
C LEU A 47 -2.13 -15.60 -6.68
N GLY A 48 -2.31 -16.90 -6.45
CA GLY A 48 -3.55 -17.59 -6.79
C GLY A 48 -4.77 -17.02 -6.07
N ARG A 49 -5.94 -17.17 -6.69
CA ARG A 49 -7.23 -16.63 -6.24
C ARG A 49 -7.55 -16.92 -4.77
N ASP A 50 -7.29 -18.15 -4.32
CA ASP A 50 -7.60 -18.57 -2.95
C ASP A 50 -6.65 -17.95 -1.92
N ASN A 51 -5.36 -17.78 -2.26
CA ASN A 51 -4.40 -17.09 -1.42
C ASN A 51 -4.75 -15.60 -1.29
N VAL A 52 -5.18 -14.96 -2.39
CA VAL A 52 -5.65 -13.57 -2.33
C VAL A 52 -6.92 -13.47 -1.49
N ARG A 53 -7.87 -14.41 -1.58
CA ARG A 53 -9.05 -14.42 -0.70
C ARG A 53 -8.67 -14.58 0.77
N ALA A 54 -7.77 -15.52 1.08
CA ALA A 54 -7.29 -15.71 2.43
C ALA A 54 -6.63 -14.43 2.97
N LEU A 55 -5.81 -13.76 2.15
CA LEU A 55 -5.23 -12.45 2.47
C LEU A 55 -6.31 -11.40 2.73
N MET A 56 -7.29 -11.26 1.82
CA MET A 56 -8.40 -10.32 1.96
C MET A 56 -9.30 -10.57 3.16
N HIS A 57 -9.30 -11.78 3.71
CA HIS A 57 -10.00 -12.13 4.94
C HIS A 57 -9.15 -12.00 6.21
N SER A 58 -7.84 -11.74 6.08
CA SER A 58 -6.95 -11.54 7.21
C SER A 58 -7.27 -10.23 7.93
N LYS A 59 -7.25 -10.26 9.27
CA LYS A 59 -7.46 -9.08 10.11
C LYS A 59 -6.39 -7.99 9.91
N ALA A 60 -5.19 -8.39 9.49
CA ALA A 60 -4.08 -7.47 9.28
C ALA A 60 -4.13 -6.78 7.91
N PHE A 61 -4.97 -7.27 6.98
CA PHE A 61 -5.03 -6.72 5.63
C PHE A 61 -6.07 -5.59 5.56
N PRO A 62 -5.77 -4.46 4.88
CA PRO A 62 -6.58 -3.23 4.95
C PRO A 62 -7.81 -3.28 4.02
N VAL A 63 -8.60 -4.34 4.11
CA VAL A 63 -9.83 -4.49 3.34
C VAL A 63 -10.96 -3.61 3.90
N THR A 64 -11.75 -3.05 2.99
CA THR A 64 -13.00 -2.37 3.31
C THR A 64 -14.14 -2.91 2.45
N LYS A 65 -15.38 -2.64 2.83
CA LYS A 65 -16.57 -3.00 2.05
C LYS A 65 -17.18 -1.77 1.40
N VAL A 66 -17.39 -1.83 0.09
CA VAL A 66 -18.16 -0.84 -0.68
C VAL A 66 -19.37 -1.56 -1.27
N GLY A 67 -20.54 -1.34 -0.66
CA GLY A 67 -21.72 -2.18 -0.89
C GLY A 67 -21.42 -3.64 -0.52
N ASN A 68 -21.65 -4.56 -1.46
CA ASN A 68 -21.37 -6.00 -1.28
C ASN A 68 -19.96 -6.42 -1.71
N ARG A 69 -19.11 -5.49 -2.15
CA ARG A 69 -17.76 -5.78 -2.64
C ARG A 69 -16.72 -5.52 -1.56
N GLN A 70 -15.82 -6.49 -1.36
CA GLN A 70 -14.58 -6.28 -0.62
C GLN A 70 -13.56 -5.66 -1.56
N VAL A 71 -13.00 -4.53 -1.15
CA VAL A 71 -12.00 -3.77 -1.90
C VAL A 71 -10.95 -3.22 -0.96
N VAL A 72 -9.81 -2.83 -1.48
CA VAL A 72 -8.75 -2.15 -0.74
C VAL A 72 -8.44 -0.84 -1.45
N SER A 73 -8.31 0.27 -0.72
CA SER A 73 -7.83 1.50 -1.36
C SER A 73 -6.35 1.36 -1.73
N ILE A 74 -5.93 1.87 -2.88
CA ILE A 74 -4.53 1.77 -3.32
C ILE A 74 -3.58 2.34 -2.26
N LEU A 75 -3.94 3.48 -1.65
CA LEU A 75 -3.16 4.06 -0.56
C LEU A 75 -3.01 3.11 0.63
N ALA A 76 -4.09 2.50 1.10
CA ALA A 76 -4.04 1.60 2.25
C ALA A 76 -3.25 0.33 1.92
N PHE A 77 -3.36 -0.19 0.70
CA PHE A 77 -2.56 -1.32 0.24
C PHE A 77 -1.07 -1.01 0.28
N VAL A 78 -0.64 0.11 -0.33
CA VAL A 78 0.78 0.50 -0.39
C VAL A 78 1.31 0.79 1.01
N ALA A 79 0.57 1.55 1.82
CA ALA A 79 0.97 1.83 3.20
C ALA A 79 1.12 0.56 4.04
N TRP A 80 0.22 -0.42 3.84
CA TRP A 80 0.31 -1.74 4.48
C TRP A 80 1.56 -2.52 4.05
N GLN A 81 1.90 -2.53 2.75
CA GLN A 81 3.12 -3.19 2.26
C GLN A 81 4.39 -2.57 2.83
N VAL A 82 4.45 -1.24 2.92
CA VAL A 82 5.60 -0.55 3.50
C VAL A 82 5.64 -0.74 5.03
N GLY A 83 4.49 -0.83 5.69
CA GLY A 83 4.38 -1.14 7.12
C GLY A 83 4.79 -2.57 7.47
N SER A 84 4.46 -3.55 6.64
CA SER A 84 4.88 -4.93 6.85
C SER A 84 6.38 -5.12 6.65
N LEU A 85 7.04 -4.30 5.83
CA LEU A 85 8.49 -4.34 5.63
C LEU A 85 9.30 -4.11 6.92
N SER A 86 8.80 -3.30 7.86
CA SER A 86 9.50 -3.07 9.14
C SER A 86 9.46 -4.26 10.12
N GLU A 87 8.66 -5.30 9.84
CA GLU A 87 8.62 -6.52 10.65
C GLU A 87 9.56 -7.62 10.13
N VAL A 88 10.16 -7.44 8.94
CA VAL A 88 10.98 -8.47 8.24
C VAL A 88 12.48 -8.14 8.25
N VAL A 89 12.89 -7.00 8.81
CA VAL A 89 14.28 -6.56 8.98
C VAL A 89 14.61 -6.49 10.45
#